data_AF-A0A938JBP2-F1
#
_entry.id   AF-A0A938JBP2-F1
#
_cell.length_a   1.000
_cell.length_b   1.000
_cell.length_c   1.000
_cell.angle_alpha   90.00
_cell.angle_beta   90.00
_cell.angle_gamma   90.00
#
_symmetry.space_group_name_H-M   'P 1'
#
loop_
_entity.id
_entity.type
_entity.pdbx_description
1 polymer ?
#
loop_
_entity_poly.entity_id
_entity_poly.type
_entity_poly.pdbx_seq_one_letter_code
_entity_poly.pdbx_strand_id
1 'polypeptide(L)'
;AEAGLVDEVRPTRDETVAAAVDLAARLAEMPAPGLRLIKRCLNDGYDPSLVHGLAIEREAAIEALAQPEAQEGLAAFLERRAPRFHG
;
A
#
# COMPACT_ATOMS: atom_id res chain seq x y z
N ALA A 1 -22.16 -3.32 3.20
CA ALA A 1 -21.40 -2.06 3.12
C ALA A 1 -21.74 -1.34 1.81
N GLU A 2 -23.00 -0.91 1.63
CA GLU A 2 -23.45 -0.39 0.31
C GLU A 2 -23.18 1.10 0.10
N ALA A 3 -22.95 1.87 1.16
CA ALA A 3 -22.72 3.31 1.09
C ALA A 3 -21.24 3.73 0.99
N GLY A 4 -20.30 2.78 0.92
CA GLY A 4 -18.85 3.08 0.84
C GLY A 4 -18.21 3.65 2.11
N LEU A 5 -18.92 3.66 3.25
CA LEU A 5 -18.40 4.18 4.51
C LEU A 5 -17.42 3.22 5.22
N VAL A 6 -17.54 1.93 4.95
CA VAL A 6 -16.69 0.87 5.50
C VAL A 6 -16.36 -0.12 4.39
N ASP A 7 -15.15 -0.68 4.40
CA ASP A 7 -14.74 -1.70 3.41
C ASP A 7 -15.43 -3.03 3.63
N GLU A 8 -15.53 -3.48 4.89
CA GLU A 8 -16.06 -4.80 5.25
C GLU A 8 -16.93 -4.74 6.52
N VAL A 9 -17.93 -5.63 6.60
CA VAL A 9 -18.78 -5.82 7.79
C VAL A 9 -18.66 -7.27 8.24
N ARG A 10 -18.38 -7.49 9.52
CA ARG A 10 -18.30 -8.83 10.12
C ARG A 10 -19.47 -9.07 11.10
N PRO A 11 -19.97 -10.31 11.23
CA PRO A 11 -21.10 -10.65 12.10
C PRO A 11 -20.92 -10.31 13.58
N THR A 12 -19.70 -10.44 14.11
CA THR A 12 -19.39 -10.23 15.52
C THR A 12 -18.25 -9.24 15.71
N ARG A 13 -18.22 -8.60 16.89
CA ARG A 13 -17.14 -7.69 17.27
C ARG A 13 -15.77 -8.38 17.22
N ASP A 14 -15.69 -9.60 17.73
CA ASP A 14 -14.43 -10.33 17.82
C ASP A 14 -13.91 -10.67 16.42
N GLU A 15 -14.80 -11.04 15.48
CA GLU A 15 -14.44 -11.23 14.08
C GLU A 15 -14.01 -9.93 13.40
N THR A 16 -14.65 -8.79 13.71
CA THR A 16 -14.21 -7.48 13.22
C THR A 16 -12.79 -7.15 13.68
N VAL A 17 -12.52 -7.35 14.97
CA VAL A 17 -11.19 -7.06 15.54
C VAL A 17 -10.14 -8.00 14.96
N ALA A 18 -10.43 -9.31 14.86
CA ALA A 18 -9.52 -10.28 14.26
C ALA A 18 -9.17 -9.90 12.81
N ALA A 19 -10.17 -9.59 11.97
CA ALA A 19 -9.95 -9.19 10.60
C ALA A 19 -9.15 -7.88 10.47
N ALA A 20 -9.40 -6.91 11.34
CA ALA A 20 -8.65 -5.64 11.35
C ALA A 20 -7.18 -5.83 11.74
N VAL A 21 -6.91 -6.69 12.73
CA VAL A 21 -5.54 -7.04 13.16
C VAL A 21 -4.82 -7.81 12.06
N ASP A 22 -5.48 -8.75 11.40
CA ASP A 22 -4.91 -9.51 10.27
C ASP A 22 -4.54 -8.58 9.10
N LEU A 23 -5.40 -7.60 8.79
CA LEU A 23 -5.10 -6.59 7.79
C LEU A 23 -3.89 -5.74 8.20
N ALA A 24 -3.84 -5.28 9.45
CA ALA A 24 -2.72 -4.51 9.96
C ALA A 24 -1.40 -5.29 9.92
N ALA A 25 -1.42 -6.58 10.25
CA ALA A 25 -0.26 -7.46 10.17
C ALA A 25 0.25 -7.57 8.72
N ARG A 26 -0.66 -7.79 7.76
CA ARG A 26 -0.30 -7.83 6.32
C ARG A 26 0.30 -6.52 5.83
N LEU A 27 -0.22 -5.38 6.26
CA LEU A 27 0.34 -4.07 5.92
C LEU A 27 1.70 -3.84 6.58
N ALA A 28 1.92 -4.35 7.80
CA ALA A 28 3.19 -4.25 8.49
C ALA A 28 4.30 -5.10 7.84
N GLU A 29 3.94 -6.13 7.06
CA GLU A 29 4.88 -6.93 6.27
C GLU A 29 5.24 -6.28 4.91
N MET A 30 4.55 -5.21 4.51
CA MET A 30 4.79 -4.49 3.26
C MET A 30 5.84 -3.38 3.42
N PRO A 31 6.46 -2.88 2.33
CA PRO A 31 7.47 -1.84 2.43
C PRO A 31 6.84 -0.51 2.85
N ALA A 32 7.16 -0.04 4.06
CA ALA A 32 6.59 1.19 4.60
C ALA A 32 6.77 2.44 3.71
N PRO A 33 7.92 2.67 3.04
CA PRO A 33 8.05 3.77 2.08
C PRO A 33 7.04 3.67 0.92
N GLY A 34 6.86 2.48 0.37
CA GLY A 34 5.89 2.23 -0.71
C GLY A 34 4.45 2.52 -0.28
N LEU A 35 4.05 2.03 0.90
CA LEU A 35 2.72 2.31 1.46
C LEU A 35 2.47 3.81 1.68
N ARG A 36 3.47 4.55 2.17
CA ARG A 36 3.36 6.00 2.35
C ARG A 36 3.16 6.73 1.02
N LEU A 37 3.92 6.35 0.00
CA LEU A 37 3.81 6.95 -1.34
C LEU A 37 2.47 6.64 -2.00
N ILE A 38 1.98 5.40 -1.89
CA ILE A 38 0.64 5.04 -2.36
C ILE A 38 -0.42 5.91 -1.67
N LYS A 39 -0.35 6.07 -0.35
CA LYS A 39 -1.29 6.91 0.41
C LYS A 39 -1.23 8.38 -0.03
N ARG A 40 -0.03 8.90 -0.34
CA ARG A 40 0.13 10.24 -0.88
C ARG A 40 -0.53 10.38 -2.26
N CYS A 41 -0.31 9.44 -3.18
CA CYS A 41 -0.96 9.44 -4.49
C CYS A 41 -2.49 9.46 -4.37
N LEU A 42 -3.05 8.68 -3.43
CA LEU A 42 -4.50 8.66 -3.19
C LEU A 42 -5.03 10.00 -2.66
N ASN A 43 -4.32 10.62 -1.72
CA ASN A 43 -4.78 11.88 -1.12
C ASN A 43 -4.60 13.09 -2.07
N ASP A 44 -3.47 13.16 -2.75
CA ASP A 44 -3.08 14.33 -3.53
C ASP A 44 -3.51 14.20 -5.01
N GLY A 45 -3.64 12.97 -5.52
CA GLY A 45 -3.92 12.68 -6.93
C GLY A 45 -5.38 12.46 -7.27
N TYR A 46 -6.27 12.38 -6.29
CA TYR A 46 -7.70 12.12 -6.51
C TYR A 46 -8.44 13.30 -7.14
N ASP A 47 -7.99 14.52 -6.86
CA ASP A 47 -8.71 15.74 -7.22
C ASP A 47 -7.75 16.82 -7.73
N PRO A 48 -7.16 16.63 -8.93
CA PRO A 48 -7.63 17.41 -10.09
C PRO A 48 -7.24 16.79 -11.46
N SER A 49 -8.16 16.21 -12.23
CA SER A 49 -7.89 15.61 -13.57
C SER A 49 -6.90 14.43 -13.59
N LEU A 50 -7.12 13.52 -14.54
CA LEU A 50 -6.25 12.36 -14.74
C LEU A 50 -4.78 12.75 -14.96
N VAL A 51 -4.52 13.85 -15.66
CA VAL A 51 -3.15 14.27 -16.03
C VAL A 51 -2.33 14.65 -14.79
N HIS A 52 -2.95 15.32 -13.81
CA HIS A 52 -2.27 15.66 -12.57
C HIS A 52 -2.03 14.42 -11.69
N GLY A 53 -3.03 13.55 -11.57
CA GLY A 53 -2.88 12.29 -10.82
C GLY A 53 -1.72 11.46 -11.37
N LEU A 54 -1.64 11.31 -12.70
CA LEU A 54 -0.52 10.62 -13.36
C LEU A 54 0.84 11.29 -13.12
N ALA A 55 0.88 12.63 -13.01
CA ALA A 55 2.12 13.35 -12.70
C ALA A 55 2.60 13.04 -11.27
N ILE A 56 1.68 13.05 -10.29
CA ILE A 56 1.98 12.67 -8.89
C ILE A 56 2.45 11.21 -8.82
N GLU A 57 1.72 10.30 -9.47
CA GLU A 57 2.09 8.88 -9.49
C GLU A 57 3.47 8.65 -10.11
N ARG A 58 3.80 9.39 -11.17
CA ARG A 58 5.11 9.30 -11.81
C ARG A 58 6.23 9.72 -10.85
N GLU A 59 6.06 10.83 -10.14
CA GLU A 59 7.04 11.29 -9.15
C GLU A 59 7.19 10.28 -8.00
N ALA A 60 6.08 9.81 -7.46
CA ALA A 60 6.06 8.80 -6.40
C ALA A 60 6.69 7.47 -6.83
N ALA A 61 6.49 7.04 -8.08
CA ALA A 61 7.10 5.82 -8.61
C ALA A 61 8.62 5.95 -8.72
N ILE A 62 9.13 7.11 -9.17
CA ILE A 62 10.57 7.38 -9.23
C ILE A 62 11.17 7.38 -7.82
N GLU A 63 10.49 8.01 -6.86
CA GLU A 63 10.92 8.02 -5.46
C GLU A 63 10.93 6.61 -4.85
N ALA A 64 9.89 5.81 -5.12
CA ALA A 64 9.78 4.44 -4.65
C ALA A 64 10.90 3.55 -5.20
N LEU A 65 11.23 3.67 -6.50
CA LEU A 65 12.29 2.90 -7.14
C LEU A 65 13.69 3.22 -6.60
N ALA A 66 13.88 4.40 -6.01
CA ALA A 66 15.12 4.80 -5.36
C ALA A 66 15.28 4.23 -3.94
N GLN A 67 14.22 3.65 -3.35
CA GLN A 67 14.28 3.08 -2.01
C GLN A 67 14.95 1.69 -1.99
N PRO A 68 15.65 1.31 -0.90
CA PRO A 68 16.24 -0.02 -0.75
C PRO A 68 15.23 -1.17 -0.94
N GLU A 69 13.98 -0.95 -0.51
CA GLU A 69 12.89 -1.92 -0.60
C GLU A 69 12.55 -2.26 -2.06
N ALA A 70 12.71 -1.33 -3.00
CA ALA A 70 12.48 -1.61 -4.42
C ALA A 70 13.52 -2.59 -4.97
N GLN A 71 14.79 -2.45 -4.56
CA GLN A 71 15.85 -3.38 -4.94
C GLN A 71 15.61 -4.78 -4.36
N GLU A 72 15.23 -4.86 -3.08
CA GLU A 72 14.89 -6.12 -2.45
C GLU A 72 13.66 -6.78 -3.08
N GLY A 73 12.61 -6.01 -3.39
CA GLY A 73 11.42 -6.53 -4.06
C GLY A 73 11.74 -7.12 -5.43
N LEU A 74 12.58 -6.43 -6.22
CA LEU A 74 13.02 -6.91 -7.52
C LEU A 74 13.91 -8.15 -7.40
N ALA A 75 14.89 -8.14 -6.47
CA ALA A 75 15.77 -9.28 -6.23
C ALA A 75 14.98 -10.52 -5.78
N ALA A 76 14.08 -10.36 -4.80
CA ALA A 76 13.24 -11.44 -4.31
C ALA A 76 12.34 -12.03 -5.40
N PHE A 77 11.79 -11.18 -6.26
CA PHE A 77 10.99 -11.61 -7.41
C PHE A 77 11.82 -12.46 -8.40
N LEU A 78 13.00 -11.97 -8.78
CA LEU A 78 13.91 -12.69 -9.70
C LEU A 78 14.39 -14.02 -9.10
N GLU A 79 14.65 -14.05 -7.79
CA GLU A 79 15.08 -15.22 -7.03
C GLU A 79 13.93 -16.15 -6.63
N ARG A 80 12.67 -15.79 -6.94
CA ARG A 80 11.45 -16.56 -6.61
C ARG A 80 11.31 -16.86 -5.12
N ARG A 81 11.69 -15.91 -4.28
CA ARG A 81 11.55 -15.97 -2.81
C ARG A 81 10.64 -14.85 -2.31
N ALA A 82 10.22 -14.96 -1.05
CA ALA A 82 9.54 -13.85 -0.38
C ALA A 82 10.53 -12.67 -0.16
N PRO A 83 10.11 -11.42 -0.39
CA PRO A 83 10.91 -10.25 -0.05
C PRO A 83 10.97 -10.08 1.47
N ARG A 84 12.05 -9.44 1.94
CA ARG A 84 12.25 -9.07 3.34
C ARG A 84 12.42 -7.55 3.41
N PHE A 85 11.32 -6.86 3.63
CA PHE A 85 11.38 -5.41 3.79
C PHE A 85 11.89 -5.04 5.19
N HIS A 86 12.77 -4.05 5.25
CA HIS A 86 13.40 -3.57 6.47
C HIS A 86 12.98 -2.12 6.72
N GLY A 87 11.73 -1.90 7.16
CA GLY A 87 11.22 -0.57 7.43
C GLY A 87 9.74 -0.53 7.73
#